data_AF-A0A811NK10-F1
#
_entry.id   AF-A0A811NK10-F1
#
_cell.length_a   1.000
_cell.length_b   1.000
_cell.length_c   1.000
_cell.angle_alpha   90.00
_cell.angle_beta   90.00
_cell.angle_gamma   90.00
#
_symmetry.space_group_name_H-M   'P 1'
#
loop_
_entity.id
_entity.type
_entity.pdbx_description
1 polymer ?
#
loop_
_entity_poly.entity_id
_entity_poly.type
_entity_poly.pdbx_seq_one_letter_code
_entity_poly.pdbx_strand_id
1 'polypeptide(L)'
;MVLARVLTLPLPAPSSAPHRRFLLPPQAAPPPVRVLTVRAAACRAANAMAAVALDPPPVAPDPAEVAAVGVGEELQEGYDQMMPTVEPSRRRRAGVLLHPTSLRGPHGIGDLGDEALAFLHWLHDAGCTLWQVLPLVPPGRTAGEDGSPYSGQDANCGNTLLLSLEELVKDGLLMSDELPDPVDTKYVEFDTVANLKEPLIAKAAERLLLSHGELRTQYDCFKKNPNISGWLEDAALFAAIDKSIGAFSWYEWPEPLKNRHLGALEDIYQKQKDFIETFMAQQFLFQRQWQWIRKYAQKLGISIMGDMPIYVGYHSADVWANRKSFLLDKNGFPTFVSGVPPDAFSETGQLWNSPLYDWKAMEADGFSWWIKRIKRALDLYDEFRIDHFRGLAGFWAVPSDAKVALVGSWRAGPRNSFFDALFKAVGRINIIAEDLGVITEDVVQLRKSIGAPGMAVLQFAFGGGSDNPHLPHNHEMDQVVYTGTHDNDTVLGWWQNLPEEEKKIVIKYLPEAENIDISWTMITTALSSVARTSMVTMQDILGLDSSARMNTPATQKGNWRWRIPSSIGFDSLSPEATKLKELLALYNRQ
;
A
#
# COMPACT_ATOMS: atom_id res chain seq x y z
N MET A 1 75.03 7.64 -14.71
CA MET A 1 75.13 9.02 -14.16
C MET A 1 74.26 9.06 -12.91
N VAL A 2 74.89 8.91 -11.73
CA VAL A 2 74.98 9.96 -10.68
C VAL A 2 73.60 10.23 -10.06
N LEU A 3 73.25 9.49 -8.99
CA LEU A 3 73.30 9.90 -7.56
C LEU A 3 72.11 10.82 -7.23
N ALA A 4 71.32 10.70 -6.16
CA ALA A 4 71.46 10.21 -4.79
C ALA A 4 70.10 10.58 -4.09
N ARG A 5 69.59 10.02 -3.00
CA ARG A 5 70.05 9.02 -2.03
C ARG A 5 68.88 8.73 -1.06
N VAL A 6 68.81 7.46 -0.61
CA VAL A 6 68.70 6.98 0.79
C VAL A 6 67.30 7.05 1.45
N LEU A 7 66.60 5.92 1.61
CA LEU A 7 66.75 4.81 2.61
C LEU A 7 66.26 5.28 4.01
N THR A 8 65.50 4.55 4.83
CA THR A 8 65.25 3.10 4.93
C THR A 8 64.10 2.84 5.93
N LEU A 9 63.27 1.83 5.62
CA LEU A 9 62.46 0.98 6.53
C LEU A 9 63.38 0.17 7.51
N PRO A 10 62.90 -0.75 8.40
CA PRO A 10 61.55 -1.10 8.89
C PRO A 10 61.45 -1.37 10.43
N LEU A 11 60.20 -1.64 10.88
CA LEU A 11 59.70 -2.43 12.04
C LEU A 11 60.68 -3.37 12.79
N PRO A 12 60.51 -3.60 14.12
CA PRO A 12 59.54 -4.59 14.62
C PRO A 12 58.93 -4.37 16.05
N ALA A 13 57.84 -5.12 16.34
CA ALA A 13 57.31 -5.45 17.69
C ALA A 13 58.31 -6.37 18.47
N PRO A 14 58.16 -6.78 19.77
CA PRO A 14 56.93 -6.92 20.60
C PRO A 14 57.06 -6.69 22.16
N SER A 15 55.96 -6.94 22.88
CA SER A 15 55.86 -7.57 24.22
C SER A 15 55.84 -6.77 25.56
N SER A 16 54.75 -7.06 26.33
CA SER A 16 54.60 -7.28 27.79
C SER A 16 54.49 -6.14 28.84
N ALA A 17 53.22 -5.89 29.27
CA ALA A 17 52.65 -5.86 30.66
C ALA A 17 53.17 -4.86 31.73
N PRO A 18 52.42 -4.54 32.85
CA PRO A 18 51.13 -5.07 33.31
C PRO A 18 50.06 -4.04 33.76
N HIS A 19 48.87 -4.58 34.06
CA HIS A 19 47.68 -3.98 34.68
C HIS A 19 47.94 -3.10 35.92
N ARG A 20 47.19 -1.99 36.05
CA ARG A 20 46.63 -1.52 37.33
C ARG A 20 45.21 -0.99 37.19
N ARG A 21 44.33 -1.58 38.02
CA ARG A 21 42.93 -1.23 38.29
C ARG A 21 42.81 0.19 38.85
N PHE A 22 41.81 0.95 38.41
CA PHE A 22 41.24 2.03 39.21
C PHE A 22 39.98 1.50 39.93
N LEU A 23 40.13 1.30 41.24
CA LEU A 23 39.05 1.07 42.20
C LEU A 23 38.84 2.39 42.95
N LEU A 24 37.60 2.88 43.00
CA LEU A 24 37.17 3.93 43.92
C LEU A 24 36.83 3.28 45.29
N PRO A 25 37.38 3.77 46.43
CA PRO A 25 37.00 3.36 47.79
C PRO A 25 36.06 4.40 48.47
N PRO A 26 35.47 4.13 49.66
CA PRO A 26 34.02 4.24 49.88
C PRO A 26 33.57 5.37 50.84
N GLN A 27 32.24 5.48 50.95
CA GLN A 27 31.46 6.33 51.86
C GLN A 27 31.81 6.16 53.36
N ALA A 28 31.71 7.27 54.10
CA ALA A 28 31.50 7.29 55.55
C ALA A 28 30.51 8.42 55.92
N ALA A 29 29.59 8.12 56.85
CA ALA A 29 28.44 8.93 57.28
C ALA A 29 28.71 9.80 58.52
N PRO A 30 27.81 10.76 58.85
CA PRO A 30 27.63 11.27 60.22
C PRO A 30 26.25 10.91 60.85
N PRO A 31 26.07 11.09 62.19
CA PRO A 31 25.26 10.24 63.08
C PRO A 31 23.90 10.86 63.54
N PRO A 32 23.10 10.21 64.42
CA PRO A 32 21.63 10.21 64.37
C PRO A 32 20.92 10.99 65.48
N VAL A 33 19.61 11.27 65.33
CA VAL A 33 18.72 11.60 66.46
C VAL A 33 17.35 10.91 66.35
N ARG A 34 16.89 10.44 67.51
CA ARG A 34 15.83 9.47 67.82
C ARG A 34 14.38 10.01 67.75
N VAL A 35 13.52 9.07 67.32
CA VAL A 35 12.12 8.75 67.66
C VAL A 35 11.54 9.35 68.96
N LEU A 36 10.29 9.85 68.91
CA LEU A 36 9.21 9.53 69.88
C LEU A 36 7.83 10.03 69.43
N THR A 37 6.88 9.09 69.36
CA THR A 37 5.42 9.25 69.24
C THR A 37 4.78 9.60 70.58
N VAL A 38 3.85 10.56 70.65
CA VAL A 38 2.75 10.58 71.64
C VAL A 38 1.51 11.30 71.09
N ARG A 39 0.34 10.68 71.31
CA ARG A 39 -1.04 11.13 71.02
C ARG A 39 -1.54 12.26 71.96
N ALA A 40 -2.56 12.96 71.46
CA ALA A 40 -3.80 13.38 72.13
C ALA A 40 -4.05 14.88 72.45
N ALA A 41 -5.14 15.38 71.82
CA ALA A 41 -6.20 16.29 72.32
C ALA A 41 -5.79 17.73 72.70
N ALA A 42 -6.42 18.82 72.23
CA ALA A 42 -7.84 19.12 72.39
C ALA A 42 -8.19 20.51 71.80
N CYS A 43 -9.38 20.57 71.19
CA CYS A 43 -10.37 21.66 71.21
C CYS A 43 -10.08 23.08 70.65
N ARG A 44 -10.74 23.30 69.50
CA ARG A 44 -11.77 24.33 69.20
C ARG A 44 -11.37 25.77 68.84
N ALA A 45 -11.99 26.18 67.72
CA ALA A 45 -12.41 27.52 67.29
C ALA A 45 -11.31 28.39 66.66
N ALA A 46 -11.49 29.05 65.51
CA ALA A 46 -12.61 29.15 64.57
C ALA A 46 -12.14 29.82 63.27
N ASN A 47 -12.86 29.52 62.19
CA ASN A 47 -13.21 30.38 61.06
C ASN A 47 -12.20 30.71 59.92
N ALA A 48 -12.59 30.16 58.76
CA ALA A 48 -12.83 30.86 57.49
C ALA A 48 -11.65 31.10 56.54
N MET A 49 -11.37 30.06 55.73
CA MET A 49 -11.27 30.26 54.28
C MET A 49 -11.99 29.11 53.58
N ALA A 50 -13.15 29.40 53.01
CA ALA A 50 -13.85 28.52 52.10
C ALA A 50 -12.96 28.30 50.87
N ALA A 51 -12.60 27.04 50.60
CA ALA A 51 -12.15 26.67 49.26
C ALA A 51 -13.36 26.86 48.34
N VAL A 52 -13.29 27.84 47.44
CA VAL A 52 -14.20 27.91 46.29
C VAL A 52 -13.89 26.66 45.46
N ALA A 53 -14.75 25.65 45.58
CA ALA A 53 -14.82 24.62 44.56
C ALA A 53 -15.26 25.34 43.28
N LEU A 54 -14.34 25.49 42.33
CA LEU A 54 -14.72 25.84 40.97
C LEU A 54 -15.60 24.70 40.47
N ASP A 55 -16.85 25.00 40.14
CA ASP A 55 -17.70 24.05 39.45
C ASP A 55 -16.96 23.52 38.21
N PRO A 56 -17.12 22.23 37.86
CA PRO A 56 -16.58 21.72 36.60
C PRO A 56 -17.08 22.61 35.45
N PRO A 57 -16.26 22.88 34.42
CA PRO A 57 -16.70 23.69 33.30
C PRO A 57 -18.01 23.14 32.75
N PRO A 58 -19.03 23.99 32.48
CA PRO A 58 -20.32 23.53 32.01
C PRO A 58 -20.13 22.73 30.72
N VAL A 59 -20.69 21.52 30.66
CA VAL A 59 -20.60 20.66 29.48
C VAL A 59 -21.29 21.36 28.31
N ALA A 60 -20.65 21.39 27.14
CA ALA A 60 -21.24 21.99 25.95
C ALA A 60 -22.64 21.40 25.69
N PRO A 61 -23.66 22.24 25.45
CA PRO A 61 -25.03 21.79 25.24
C PRO A 61 -25.18 21.04 23.90
N ASP A 62 -26.21 20.21 23.79
CA ASP A 62 -26.51 19.48 22.55
C ASP A 62 -26.92 20.48 21.44
N PRO A 63 -26.30 20.45 20.25
CA PRO A 63 -26.68 21.29 19.11
C PRO A 63 -28.17 21.27 18.78
N ALA A 64 -28.84 20.14 18.98
CA ALA A 64 -30.28 20.01 18.74
C ALA A 64 -31.11 20.78 19.77
N GLU A 65 -30.66 20.86 21.03
CA GLU A 65 -31.31 21.62 22.09
C GLU A 65 -31.13 23.13 21.87
N VAL A 66 -29.93 23.55 21.47
CA VAL A 66 -29.64 24.94 21.07
C VAL A 66 -30.50 25.36 19.88
N ALA A 67 -30.67 24.49 18.88
CA ALA A 67 -31.49 24.77 17.69
C ALA A 67 -33.00 24.85 17.98
N ALA A 68 -33.45 24.30 19.11
CA ALA A 68 -34.85 24.36 19.53
C ALA A 68 -35.21 25.63 20.31
N VAL A 69 -34.23 26.42 20.74
CA VAL A 69 -34.43 27.70 21.43
C VAL A 69 -35.02 28.73 20.47
N GLY A 70 -36.05 29.46 20.92
CA GLY A 70 -36.75 30.44 20.10
C GLY A 70 -35.89 31.65 19.75
N VAL A 71 -36.25 32.35 18.66
CA VAL A 71 -35.56 33.57 18.24
C VAL A 71 -35.69 34.64 19.33
N GLY A 72 -34.56 35.08 19.89
CA GLY A 72 -34.49 36.09 20.95
C GLY A 72 -34.57 35.54 22.37
N GLU A 73 -34.66 34.22 22.53
CA GLU A 73 -34.59 33.55 23.83
C GLU A 73 -33.14 33.33 24.29
N GLU A 74 -32.99 33.13 25.61
CA GLU A 74 -31.70 32.89 26.24
C GLU A 74 -31.21 31.47 25.93
N LEU A 75 -29.95 31.36 25.48
CA LEU A 75 -29.32 30.08 25.20
C LEU A 75 -28.82 29.42 26.49
N GLN A 76 -28.73 28.10 26.49
CA GLN A 76 -28.23 27.33 27.63
C GLN A 76 -26.80 27.73 28.02
N GLU A 77 -26.50 27.62 29.31
CA GLU A 77 -25.16 27.83 29.85
C GLU A 77 -24.15 26.86 29.22
N GLY A 78 -23.00 27.36 28.79
CA GLY A 78 -22.01 26.59 28.03
C GLY A 78 -22.19 26.60 26.50
N TYR A 79 -23.14 27.38 25.95
CA TYR A 79 -23.29 27.58 24.51
C TYR A 79 -21.97 28.00 23.82
N ASP A 80 -21.17 28.83 24.48
CA ASP A 80 -19.86 29.30 24.02
C ASP A 80 -18.78 28.20 23.99
N GLN A 81 -19.06 27.03 24.57
CA GLN A 81 -18.20 25.85 24.53
C GLN A 81 -18.57 24.87 23.42
N MET A 82 -19.69 25.10 22.71
CA MET A 82 -20.11 24.30 21.56
C MET A 82 -19.27 24.66 20.33
N MET A 83 -18.03 24.15 20.32
CA MET A 83 -17.10 24.36 19.22
C MET A 83 -17.50 23.51 17.99
N PRO A 84 -17.24 23.97 16.75
CA PRO A 84 -17.47 23.17 15.56
C PRO A 84 -16.76 21.81 15.66
N THR A 85 -17.50 20.71 15.56
CA THR A 85 -16.91 19.37 15.58
C THR A 85 -16.20 19.08 14.26
N VAL A 86 -14.94 18.66 14.33
CA VAL A 86 -14.22 18.17 13.14
C VAL A 86 -14.68 16.74 12.88
N GLU A 87 -15.45 16.55 11.80
CA GLU A 87 -15.82 15.22 11.31
C GLU A 87 -14.58 14.32 11.19
N PRO A 88 -14.55 13.12 11.81
CA PRO A 88 -13.40 12.24 11.74
C PRO A 88 -12.96 11.91 10.30
N SER A 89 -13.91 11.85 9.35
CA SER A 89 -13.62 11.63 7.92
C SER A 89 -12.93 12.81 7.22
N ARG A 90 -12.92 13.99 7.86
CA ARG A 90 -12.23 15.21 7.40
C ARG A 90 -10.89 15.42 8.10
N ARG A 91 -10.48 14.51 9.01
CA ARG A 91 -9.16 14.57 9.63
C ARG A 91 -8.08 14.56 8.55
N ARG A 92 -7.19 15.54 8.64
CA ARG A 92 -6.02 15.60 7.77
C ARG A 92 -5.02 14.54 8.20
N ARG A 93 -4.47 13.81 7.24
CA ARG A 93 -3.56 12.68 7.45
C ARG A 93 -2.39 12.77 6.48
N ALA A 94 -1.33 12.04 6.79
CA ALA A 94 -0.22 11.80 5.88
C ALA A 94 0.20 10.32 5.90
N GLY A 95 0.75 9.86 4.80
CA GLY A 95 1.26 8.50 4.67
C GLY A 95 2.46 8.39 3.74
N VAL A 96 2.99 7.17 3.69
CA VAL A 96 4.09 6.81 2.81
C VAL A 96 3.67 5.70 1.84
N LEU A 97 4.00 5.89 0.57
CA LEU A 97 3.91 4.87 -0.47
C LEU A 97 5.20 4.04 -0.47
N LEU A 98 5.07 2.77 -0.07
CA LEU A 98 6.16 1.79 -0.06
C LEU A 98 5.59 0.40 -0.28
N HIS A 99 5.93 -0.26 -1.39
CA HIS A 99 5.49 -1.65 -1.60
C HIS A 99 6.34 -2.62 -0.75
N PRO A 100 5.77 -3.71 -0.19
CA PRO A 100 6.53 -4.63 0.66
C PRO A 100 7.74 -5.26 -0.03
N THR A 101 7.73 -5.43 -1.36
CA THR A 101 8.89 -5.95 -2.11
C THR A 101 10.13 -5.08 -1.95
N SER A 102 9.94 -3.78 -1.73
CA SER A 102 10.99 -2.78 -1.56
C SER A 102 11.58 -2.75 -0.15
N LEU A 103 10.99 -3.47 0.81
CA LEU A 103 11.60 -3.66 2.12
C LEU A 103 12.93 -4.41 1.99
N ARG A 104 13.78 -4.21 2.99
CA ARG A 104 15.02 -4.96 3.13
C ARG A 104 14.70 -6.42 3.51
N GLY A 105 15.74 -7.23 3.56
CA GLY A 105 15.62 -8.61 3.98
C GLY A 105 16.64 -9.49 3.28
N PRO A 106 17.06 -10.60 3.92
CA PRO A 106 18.13 -11.46 3.44
C PRO A 106 17.70 -12.38 2.29
N HIS A 107 16.42 -12.39 1.89
CA HIS A 107 15.89 -13.37 0.93
C HIS A 107 15.65 -12.80 -0.48
N GLY A 108 16.43 -11.78 -0.88
CA GLY A 108 16.38 -11.17 -2.23
C GLY A 108 15.16 -10.28 -2.53
N ILE A 109 14.14 -10.30 -1.68
CA ILE A 109 12.93 -9.46 -1.74
C ILE A 109 12.51 -9.08 -0.32
N GLY A 110 11.85 -7.94 -0.16
CA GLY A 110 11.16 -7.62 1.08
C GLY A 110 9.96 -8.54 1.33
N ASP A 111 9.65 -8.82 2.60
CA ASP A 111 8.61 -9.75 3.01
C ASP A 111 7.79 -9.25 4.21
N LEU A 112 6.77 -10.01 4.59
CA LEU A 112 5.83 -9.71 5.68
C LEU A 112 6.38 -10.14 7.06
N GLY A 113 7.66 -9.85 7.30
CA GLY A 113 8.37 -10.18 8.55
C GLY A 113 8.80 -8.94 9.35
N ASP A 114 9.94 -9.05 10.03
CA ASP A 114 10.42 -8.04 10.99
C ASP A 114 10.69 -6.67 10.34
N GLU A 115 11.11 -6.61 9.07
CA GLU A 115 11.31 -5.34 8.35
C GLU A 115 10.00 -4.60 8.07
N ALA A 116 8.89 -5.31 7.88
CA ALA A 116 7.56 -4.69 7.75
C ALA A 116 7.12 -4.08 9.09
N LEU A 117 7.40 -4.75 10.22
CA LEU A 117 7.15 -4.20 11.55
C LEU A 117 8.01 -2.98 11.85
N ALA A 118 9.31 -3.03 11.51
CA ALA A 118 10.23 -1.92 11.68
C ALA A 118 9.78 -0.68 10.89
N PHE A 119 9.29 -0.89 9.66
CA PHE A 119 8.69 0.18 8.87
C PHE A 119 7.44 0.79 9.54
N LEU A 120 6.55 -0.04 10.07
CA LEU A 120 5.35 0.45 10.78
C LEU A 120 5.71 1.25 12.04
N HIS A 121 6.72 0.84 12.79
CA HIS A 121 7.24 1.60 13.91
C HIS A 121 7.81 2.96 13.48
N TRP A 122 8.61 2.97 12.41
CA TRP A 122 9.15 4.21 11.86
C TRP A 122 8.04 5.17 11.38
N LEU A 123 7.00 4.65 10.71
CA LEU A 123 5.83 5.43 10.31
C LEU A 123 5.11 6.06 11.51
N HIS A 124 4.86 5.27 12.54
CA HIS A 124 4.24 5.73 13.78
C HIS A 124 5.09 6.84 14.42
N ASP A 125 6.40 6.64 14.51
CA ASP A 125 7.31 7.59 15.16
C ASP A 125 7.40 8.91 14.39
N ALA A 126 7.34 8.83 13.05
CA ALA A 126 7.24 9.98 12.16
C ALA A 126 5.86 10.69 12.21
N GLY A 127 4.84 10.09 12.85
CA GLY A 127 3.50 10.64 12.96
C GLY A 127 2.61 10.39 11.74
N CYS A 128 3.01 9.49 10.84
CA CYS A 128 2.18 9.06 9.72
C CYS A 128 1.07 8.12 10.19
N THR A 129 -0.10 8.21 9.54
CA THR A 129 -1.29 7.39 9.88
C THR A 129 -1.77 6.54 8.72
N LEU A 130 -1.01 6.51 7.62
CA LEU A 130 -1.37 5.78 6.40
C LEU A 130 -0.13 5.13 5.76
N TRP A 131 -0.26 3.87 5.37
CA TRP A 131 0.69 3.15 4.54
C TRP A 131 0.02 2.75 3.23
N GLN A 132 0.53 3.22 2.10
CA GLN A 132 0.04 2.79 0.80
C GLN A 132 0.93 1.69 0.20
N VAL A 133 0.29 0.64 -0.30
CA VAL A 133 0.93 -0.45 -1.04
C VAL A 133 0.38 -0.52 -2.46
N LEU A 134 1.21 -0.99 -3.40
CA LEU A 134 0.74 -1.45 -4.72
C LEU A 134 -0.07 -2.77 -4.58
N PRO A 135 -0.72 -3.26 -5.66
CA PRO A 135 -1.49 -4.50 -5.60
C PRO A 135 -0.66 -5.66 -5.03
N LEU A 136 -1.24 -6.44 -4.11
CA LEU A 136 -0.53 -7.55 -3.45
C LEU A 136 -0.68 -8.88 -4.19
N VAL A 137 -1.18 -8.85 -5.42
CA VAL A 137 -1.47 -10.02 -6.25
C VAL A 137 -0.19 -10.72 -6.73
N PRO A 138 -0.23 -12.02 -7.07
CA PRO A 138 0.90 -12.70 -7.71
C PRO A 138 1.27 -11.97 -9.00
N PRO A 139 2.48 -11.40 -9.12
CA PRO A 139 2.82 -10.51 -10.22
C PRO A 139 2.96 -11.26 -11.55
N GLY A 140 2.98 -10.50 -12.64
CA GLY A 140 3.33 -11.02 -13.96
C GLY A 140 4.70 -11.68 -13.96
N ARG A 141 4.86 -12.78 -14.70
CA ARG A 141 6.14 -13.51 -14.87
C ARG A 141 6.51 -13.75 -16.33
N THR A 142 5.61 -13.45 -17.24
CA THR A 142 5.73 -13.75 -18.66
C THR A 142 5.71 -12.47 -19.48
N ALA A 143 6.05 -12.57 -20.77
CA ALA A 143 5.83 -11.52 -21.76
C ALA A 143 6.43 -10.13 -21.45
N GLY A 144 7.48 -10.05 -20.62
CA GLY A 144 8.10 -8.77 -20.27
C GLY A 144 7.33 -7.98 -19.20
N GLU A 145 6.50 -8.66 -18.41
CA GLU A 145 5.77 -8.07 -17.27
C GLU A 145 6.33 -8.54 -15.93
N ASP A 146 7.59 -9.00 -15.93
CA ASP A 146 8.21 -9.62 -14.77
C ASP A 146 8.18 -8.68 -13.55
N GLY A 147 7.55 -9.15 -12.47
CA GLY A 147 7.40 -8.40 -11.23
C GLY A 147 6.25 -7.38 -11.20
N SER A 148 5.51 -7.17 -12.30
CA SER A 148 4.43 -6.18 -12.36
C SER A 148 3.26 -6.55 -11.45
N PRO A 149 2.92 -5.71 -10.45
CA PRO A 149 1.71 -5.90 -9.64
C PRO A 149 0.41 -5.64 -10.40
N TYR A 150 0.48 -4.98 -11.56
CA TYR A 150 -0.67 -4.61 -12.38
C TYR A 150 -0.99 -5.66 -13.46
N SER A 151 -0.07 -6.58 -13.70
CA SER A 151 -0.26 -7.76 -14.57
C SER A 151 -0.45 -9.03 -13.73
N GLY A 152 -1.26 -8.91 -12.66
CA GLY A 152 -1.47 -10.00 -11.71
C GLY A 152 -2.09 -11.25 -12.34
N GLN A 153 -1.59 -12.42 -11.94
CA GLN A 153 -2.08 -13.72 -12.42
C GLN A 153 -3.50 -14.05 -11.91
N ASP A 154 -3.88 -13.43 -10.79
CA ASP A 154 -5.20 -13.53 -10.16
C ASP A 154 -5.47 -12.24 -9.36
N ALA A 155 -6.71 -11.77 -9.36
CA ALA A 155 -7.07 -10.50 -8.71
C ALA A 155 -7.29 -10.59 -7.20
N ASN A 156 -7.32 -11.80 -6.62
CA ASN A 156 -7.72 -12.05 -5.24
C ASN A 156 -6.61 -12.71 -4.40
N CYS A 157 -5.80 -13.56 -5.02
CA CYS A 157 -4.65 -14.21 -4.40
C CYS A 157 -3.63 -13.18 -3.92
N GLY A 158 -2.84 -13.58 -2.93
CA GLY A 158 -1.66 -12.85 -2.50
C GLY A 158 -0.39 -13.39 -3.15
N ASN A 159 0.57 -12.50 -3.38
CA ASN A 159 1.92 -12.83 -3.82
C ASN A 159 2.64 -13.61 -2.72
N THR A 160 2.83 -14.91 -2.94
CA THR A 160 3.48 -15.81 -1.98
C THR A 160 4.96 -15.48 -1.79
N LEU A 161 5.62 -14.76 -2.71
CA LEU A 161 7.01 -14.33 -2.53
C LEU A 161 7.16 -13.31 -1.38
N LEU A 162 6.07 -12.67 -0.96
CA LEU A 162 6.03 -11.79 0.20
C LEU A 162 5.97 -12.54 1.53
N LEU A 163 5.84 -13.87 1.53
CA LEU A 163 5.89 -14.66 2.78
C LEU A 163 7.27 -14.54 3.43
N SER A 164 7.30 -14.17 4.71
CA SER A 164 8.52 -14.24 5.51
C SER A 164 8.83 -15.69 5.86
N LEU A 165 10.02 -16.15 5.47
CA LEU A 165 10.49 -17.50 5.80
C LEU A 165 10.81 -17.62 7.29
N GLU A 166 11.25 -16.53 7.92
CA GLU A 166 11.53 -16.49 9.37
C GLU A 166 10.24 -16.64 10.18
N GLU A 167 9.14 -16.02 9.75
CA GLU A 167 7.83 -16.25 10.36
C GLU A 167 7.35 -17.71 10.19
N LEU A 168 7.65 -18.35 9.06
CA LEU A 168 7.37 -19.78 8.88
C LEU A 168 8.21 -20.67 9.81
N VAL A 169 9.42 -20.23 10.19
CA VAL A 169 10.22 -20.89 11.23
C VAL A 169 9.58 -20.68 12.61
N LYS A 170 9.12 -19.46 12.93
CA LYS A 170 8.41 -19.15 14.19
C LYS A 170 7.11 -19.96 14.32
N ASP A 171 6.40 -20.20 13.22
CA ASP A 171 5.21 -21.06 13.14
C ASP A 171 5.54 -22.57 13.17
N GLY A 172 6.82 -22.96 13.16
CA GLY A 172 7.26 -24.37 13.19
C GLY A 172 7.04 -25.13 11.87
N LEU A 173 6.81 -24.41 10.77
CA LEU A 173 6.62 -24.98 9.43
C LEU A 173 7.93 -25.09 8.66
N LEU A 174 8.93 -24.29 9.00
CA LEU A 174 10.32 -24.42 8.55
C LEU A 174 11.26 -24.58 9.74
N MET A 175 12.42 -25.16 9.50
CA MET A 175 13.50 -25.24 10.47
C MET A 175 14.55 -24.16 10.15
N SER A 176 15.24 -23.63 11.17
CA SER A 176 16.23 -22.56 10.99
C SER A 176 17.39 -22.96 10.06
N ASP A 177 17.74 -24.24 9.99
CA ASP A 177 18.78 -24.80 9.12
C ASP A 177 18.32 -24.99 7.66
N GLU A 178 17.03 -24.80 7.36
CA GLU A 178 16.49 -24.81 6.00
C GLU A 178 16.44 -23.43 5.36
N LEU A 179 16.67 -22.36 6.14
CA LEU A 179 16.76 -21.01 5.60
C LEU A 179 17.99 -20.91 4.69
N PRO A 180 17.86 -20.24 3.54
CA PRO A 180 18.99 -20.07 2.65
C PRO A 180 20.00 -19.07 3.22
N ASP A 181 21.23 -19.15 2.73
CA ASP A 181 22.22 -18.11 3.01
C ASP A 181 21.71 -16.72 2.55
N PRO A 182 22.01 -15.63 3.29
CA PRO A 182 21.58 -14.30 2.91
C PRO A 182 22.02 -13.89 1.49
N VAL A 183 21.06 -13.42 0.71
CA VAL A 183 21.22 -12.92 -0.65
C VAL A 183 21.21 -11.39 -0.61
N ASP A 184 22.41 -10.79 -0.56
CA ASP A 184 22.57 -9.33 -0.64
C ASP A 184 22.39 -8.87 -2.09
N THR A 185 21.26 -8.22 -2.35
CA THR A 185 20.88 -7.73 -3.67
C THR A 185 20.39 -6.30 -3.57
N LYS A 186 20.93 -5.43 -4.43
CA LYS A 186 20.50 -4.04 -4.55
C LYS A 186 19.08 -3.90 -5.10
N TYR A 187 18.68 -4.85 -5.94
CA TYR A 187 17.41 -4.85 -6.65
C TYR A 187 16.76 -6.23 -6.54
N VAL A 188 15.42 -6.28 -6.56
CA VAL A 188 14.71 -7.56 -6.67
C VAL A 188 15.05 -8.20 -8.02
N GLU A 189 15.44 -9.47 -8.01
CA GLU A 189 15.51 -10.34 -9.19
C GLU A 189 14.45 -11.43 -9.02
N PHE A 190 13.27 -11.24 -9.61
CA PHE A 190 12.08 -12.03 -9.31
C PHE A 190 12.29 -13.52 -9.58
N ASP A 191 12.96 -13.89 -10.67
CA ASP A 191 13.31 -15.28 -10.97
C ASP A 191 14.22 -15.90 -9.90
N THR A 192 15.24 -15.17 -9.45
CA THR A 192 16.15 -15.66 -8.39
C THR A 192 15.38 -15.86 -7.09
N VAL A 193 14.52 -14.91 -6.74
CA VAL A 193 13.68 -14.96 -5.53
C VAL A 193 12.67 -16.11 -5.60
N ALA A 194 12.03 -16.32 -6.75
CA ALA A 194 11.08 -17.42 -6.93
C ALA A 194 11.77 -18.78 -6.78
N ASN A 195 12.90 -18.97 -7.46
CA ASN A 195 13.71 -20.20 -7.34
C ASN A 195 14.20 -20.46 -5.91
N LEU A 196 14.43 -19.41 -5.13
CA LEU A 196 14.84 -19.50 -3.74
C LEU A 196 13.67 -19.82 -2.79
N LYS A 197 12.59 -19.03 -2.85
CA LYS A 197 11.53 -19.03 -1.84
C LYS A 197 10.43 -20.05 -2.12
N GLU A 198 10.06 -20.30 -3.38
CA GLU A 198 8.92 -21.17 -3.70
C GLU A 198 9.07 -22.61 -3.18
N PRO A 199 10.25 -23.27 -3.29
CA PRO A 199 10.42 -24.61 -2.75
C PRO A 199 10.24 -24.67 -1.23
N LEU A 200 10.70 -23.63 -0.51
CA LEU A 200 10.58 -23.54 0.94
C LEU A 200 9.13 -23.25 1.36
N ILE A 201 8.45 -22.37 0.64
CA ILE A 201 7.03 -22.07 0.85
C ILE A 201 6.16 -23.30 0.58
N ALA A 202 6.44 -24.06 -0.49
CA ALA A 202 5.76 -25.32 -0.77
C ALA A 202 5.98 -26.34 0.35
N LYS A 203 7.23 -26.50 0.83
CA LYS A 203 7.54 -27.38 1.96
C LYS A 203 6.80 -26.97 3.24
N ALA A 204 6.72 -25.67 3.53
CA ALA A 204 5.98 -25.15 4.68
C ALA A 204 4.47 -25.44 4.56
N ALA A 205 3.90 -25.26 3.38
CA ALA A 205 2.50 -25.58 3.10
C ALA A 205 2.22 -27.09 3.23
N GLU A 206 3.11 -27.96 2.72
CA GLU A 206 2.98 -29.41 2.88
C GLU A 206 3.03 -29.83 4.36
N ARG A 207 3.94 -29.25 5.15
CA ARG A 207 3.99 -29.49 6.60
C ARG A 207 2.75 -29.01 7.32
N LEU A 208 2.21 -27.84 6.94
CA LEU A 208 0.92 -27.37 7.45
C LEU A 208 -0.18 -28.39 7.14
N LEU A 209 -0.21 -28.92 5.91
CA LEU A 209 -1.23 -29.88 5.51
C LEU A 209 -1.14 -31.20 6.31
N LEU A 210 0.07 -31.65 6.64
CA LEU A 210 0.31 -32.86 7.45
C LEU A 210 0.19 -32.61 8.96
N SER A 211 0.19 -31.36 9.39
CA SER A 211 0.15 -31.00 10.81
C SER A 211 -1.22 -31.27 11.46
N HIS A 212 -1.20 -31.34 12.78
CA HIS A 212 -2.39 -31.35 13.63
C HIS A 212 -2.30 -30.20 14.63
N GLY A 213 -3.42 -29.55 14.93
CA GLY A 213 -3.49 -28.49 15.93
C GLY A 213 -4.14 -27.20 15.43
N GLU A 214 -3.79 -26.10 16.08
CA GLU A 214 -4.44 -24.80 15.89
C GLU A 214 -4.25 -24.26 14.47
N LEU A 215 -3.02 -24.30 13.94
CA LEU A 215 -2.73 -23.75 12.61
C LEU A 215 -3.46 -24.52 11.49
N ARG A 216 -3.54 -25.85 11.61
CA ARG A 216 -4.35 -26.69 10.72
C ARG A 216 -5.84 -26.35 10.81
N THR A 217 -6.35 -26.10 12.02
CA THR A 217 -7.76 -25.71 12.23
C THR A 217 -8.05 -24.35 11.61
N GLN A 218 -7.15 -23.38 11.74
CA GLN A 218 -7.26 -22.07 11.09
C GLN A 218 -7.26 -22.18 9.56
N TYR A 219 -6.41 -23.05 8.99
CA TYR A 219 -6.43 -23.35 7.56
C TYR A 219 -7.78 -23.94 7.12
N ASP A 220 -8.30 -24.95 7.83
CA ASP A 220 -9.58 -25.57 7.50
C ASP A 220 -10.75 -24.57 7.59
N CYS A 221 -10.71 -23.64 8.55
CA CYS A 221 -11.67 -22.54 8.66
C CYS A 221 -11.53 -21.54 7.50
N PHE A 222 -10.30 -21.17 7.12
CA PHE A 222 -10.03 -20.29 5.98
C PHE A 222 -10.58 -20.89 4.68
N LYS A 223 -10.27 -22.16 4.41
CA LYS A 223 -10.73 -22.88 3.22
C LYS A 223 -12.26 -22.96 3.13
N LYS A 224 -12.95 -23.14 4.26
CA LYS A 224 -14.43 -23.26 4.31
C LYS A 224 -15.16 -21.91 4.34
N ASN A 225 -14.45 -20.79 4.49
CA ASN A 225 -15.08 -19.48 4.54
C ASN A 225 -15.69 -19.14 3.16
N PRO A 226 -17.01 -18.89 3.05
CA PRO A 226 -17.66 -18.63 1.75
C PRO A 226 -17.13 -17.41 0.99
N ASN A 227 -16.59 -16.40 1.70
CA ASN A 227 -15.96 -15.24 1.07
C ASN A 227 -14.56 -15.55 0.51
N ILE A 228 -13.97 -16.68 0.92
CA ILE A 228 -12.65 -17.15 0.48
C ILE A 228 -12.79 -18.24 -0.58
N SER A 229 -13.56 -19.30 -0.31
CA SER A 229 -13.68 -20.45 -1.20
C SER A 229 -14.16 -20.07 -2.61
N GLY A 230 -15.03 -19.06 -2.70
CA GLY A 230 -15.61 -18.60 -3.97
C GLY A 230 -14.63 -18.02 -4.99
N TRP A 231 -13.40 -17.67 -4.61
CA TRP A 231 -12.31 -17.32 -5.54
C TRP A 231 -11.13 -18.29 -5.40
N LEU A 232 -10.87 -18.79 -4.19
CA LEU A 232 -9.71 -19.62 -3.91
C LEU A 232 -9.74 -20.97 -4.65
N GLU A 233 -10.91 -21.61 -4.74
CA GLU A 233 -11.03 -22.91 -5.43
C GLU A 233 -10.81 -22.76 -6.93
N ASP A 234 -11.40 -21.72 -7.54
CA ASP A 234 -11.21 -21.43 -8.96
C ASP A 234 -9.75 -21.07 -9.27
N ALA A 235 -9.11 -20.27 -8.42
CA ALA A 235 -7.69 -19.92 -8.56
C ALA A 235 -6.77 -21.15 -8.44
N ALA A 236 -7.01 -22.02 -7.45
CA ALA A 236 -6.21 -23.22 -7.26
C ALA A 236 -6.37 -24.21 -8.42
N LEU A 237 -7.59 -24.38 -8.92
CA LEU A 237 -7.87 -25.26 -10.05
C LEU A 237 -7.29 -24.69 -11.35
N PHE A 238 -7.42 -23.39 -11.57
CA PHE A 238 -6.78 -22.70 -12.70
C PHE A 238 -5.27 -22.91 -12.69
N ALA A 239 -4.59 -22.64 -11.56
CA ALA A 239 -3.15 -22.81 -11.43
C ALA A 239 -2.72 -24.27 -11.63
N ALA A 240 -3.52 -25.25 -11.19
CA ALA A 240 -3.24 -26.66 -11.38
C ALA A 240 -3.32 -27.07 -12.87
N ILE A 241 -4.35 -26.58 -13.57
CA ILE A 241 -4.51 -26.82 -15.01
C ILE A 241 -3.36 -26.15 -15.77
N ASP A 242 -3.07 -24.89 -15.46
CA ASP A 242 -2.03 -24.11 -16.12
C ASP A 242 -0.66 -24.78 -16.03
N LYS A 243 -0.27 -25.18 -14.81
CA LYS A 243 0.97 -25.94 -14.59
C LYS A 243 1.01 -27.26 -15.36
N SER A 244 -0.12 -27.94 -15.49
CA SER A 244 -0.17 -29.26 -16.16
C SER A 244 -0.10 -29.18 -17.68
N ILE A 245 -0.64 -28.11 -18.28
CA ILE A 245 -0.72 -27.94 -19.73
C ILE A 245 0.46 -27.13 -20.26
N GLY A 246 0.86 -26.07 -19.55
CA GLY A 246 1.94 -25.17 -19.98
C GLY A 246 1.63 -24.42 -21.29
N ALA A 247 0.36 -24.15 -21.57
CA ALA A 247 -0.05 -23.35 -22.72
C ALA A 247 0.17 -21.86 -22.48
N PHE A 248 0.17 -21.04 -23.53
CA PHE A 248 0.32 -19.58 -23.38
C PHE A 248 -0.90 -18.94 -22.71
N SER A 249 -2.09 -19.50 -22.96
CA SER A 249 -3.34 -19.03 -22.37
C SER A 249 -4.34 -20.17 -22.18
N TRP A 250 -5.29 -20.02 -21.25
CA TRP A 250 -6.42 -20.93 -21.10
C TRP A 250 -7.25 -21.08 -22.37
N TYR A 251 -7.17 -20.11 -23.30
CA TYR A 251 -7.83 -20.20 -24.60
C TYR A 251 -7.39 -21.41 -25.42
N GLU A 252 -6.15 -21.86 -25.21
CA GLU A 252 -5.51 -22.98 -25.90
C GLU A 252 -5.70 -24.31 -25.17
N TRP A 253 -6.31 -24.30 -23.98
CA TRP A 253 -6.58 -25.53 -23.24
C TRP A 253 -7.57 -26.43 -23.98
N PRO A 254 -7.49 -27.76 -23.77
CA PRO A 254 -8.49 -28.70 -24.29
C PRO A 254 -9.90 -28.25 -23.93
N GLU A 255 -10.82 -28.44 -24.87
CA GLU A 255 -12.21 -27.94 -24.77
C GLU A 255 -12.89 -28.25 -23.42
N PRO A 256 -12.76 -29.46 -22.82
CA PRO A 256 -13.40 -29.73 -21.53
C PRO A 256 -12.87 -28.91 -20.36
N LEU A 257 -11.58 -28.57 -20.37
CA LEU A 257 -10.94 -27.76 -19.33
C LEU A 257 -11.12 -26.27 -19.58
N LYS A 258 -11.00 -25.87 -20.85
CA LYS A 258 -11.38 -24.54 -21.31
C LYS A 258 -12.80 -24.26 -20.85
N ASN A 259 -13.79 -25.07 -21.23
CA ASN A 259 -15.21 -24.80 -20.97
C ASN A 259 -15.72 -25.29 -19.61
N ARG A 260 -14.82 -25.65 -18.68
CA ARG A 260 -15.16 -26.01 -17.29
C ARG A 260 -16.18 -27.15 -17.18
N HIS A 261 -16.03 -28.18 -18.00
CA HIS A 261 -16.88 -29.37 -17.91
C HIS A 261 -16.65 -30.07 -16.57
N LEU A 262 -17.72 -30.29 -15.80
CA LEU A 262 -17.65 -30.79 -14.43
C LEU A 262 -16.79 -32.05 -14.30
N GLY A 263 -16.99 -33.06 -15.16
CA GLY A 263 -16.19 -34.29 -15.13
C GLY A 263 -14.69 -34.05 -15.39
N ALA A 264 -14.33 -33.12 -16.28
CA ALA A 264 -12.93 -32.80 -16.54
C ALA A 264 -12.28 -32.03 -15.37
N LEU A 265 -13.05 -31.17 -14.69
CA LEU A 265 -12.60 -30.48 -13.49
C LEU A 265 -12.42 -31.44 -12.31
N GLU A 266 -13.33 -32.39 -12.13
CA GLU A 266 -13.21 -33.46 -11.12
C GLU A 266 -11.97 -34.33 -11.40
N ASP A 267 -11.75 -34.72 -12.66
CA ASP A 267 -10.57 -35.49 -13.06
C ASP A 267 -9.26 -34.76 -12.76
N ILE A 268 -9.18 -33.46 -13.07
CA ILE A 268 -8.00 -32.65 -12.73
C ILE A 268 -7.86 -32.51 -11.23
N TYR A 269 -8.95 -32.26 -10.49
CA TYR A 269 -8.90 -32.16 -9.04
C TYR A 269 -8.32 -33.43 -8.41
N GLN A 270 -8.74 -34.61 -8.86
CA GLN A 270 -8.17 -35.87 -8.36
C GLN A 270 -6.71 -36.06 -8.77
N LYS A 271 -6.33 -35.73 -10.02
CA LYS A 271 -4.96 -35.88 -10.52
C LYS A 271 -3.97 -34.89 -9.90
N GLN A 272 -4.42 -33.70 -9.55
CA GLN A 272 -3.59 -32.58 -9.07
C GLN A 272 -3.96 -32.20 -7.62
N LYS A 273 -4.56 -33.11 -6.85
CA LYS A 273 -5.05 -32.84 -5.51
C LYS A 273 -4.00 -32.22 -4.60
N ASP A 274 -2.79 -32.79 -4.59
CA ASP A 274 -1.70 -32.32 -3.73
C ASP A 274 -1.27 -30.89 -4.12
N PHE A 275 -1.22 -30.58 -5.43
CA PHE A 275 -0.92 -29.23 -5.89
C PHE A 275 -1.99 -28.23 -5.46
N ILE A 276 -3.27 -28.60 -5.64
CA ILE A 276 -4.41 -27.74 -5.30
C ILE A 276 -4.46 -27.45 -3.80
N GLU A 277 -4.30 -28.47 -2.96
CA GLU A 277 -4.27 -28.30 -1.50
C GLU A 277 -3.05 -27.48 -1.06
N THR A 278 -1.87 -27.71 -1.65
CA THR A 278 -0.67 -26.91 -1.36
C THR A 278 -0.85 -25.45 -1.77
N PHE A 279 -1.43 -25.17 -2.95
CA PHE A 279 -1.74 -23.81 -3.39
C PHE A 279 -2.66 -23.10 -2.40
N MET A 280 -3.75 -23.76 -1.97
CA MET A 280 -4.67 -23.18 -0.99
C MET A 280 -4.01 -22.93 0.37
N ALA A 281 -3.15 -23.84 0.82
CA ALA A 281 -2.37 -23.67 2.04
C ALA A 281 -1.38 -22.50 1.94
N GLN A 282 -0.74 -22.28 0.79
CA GLN A 282 0.12 -21.11 0.56
C GLN A 282 -0.66 -19.79 0.65
N GLN A 283 -1.87 -19.75 0.08
CA GLN A 283 -2.74 -18.56 0.18
C GLN A 283 -3.23 -18.32 1.62
N PHE A 284 -3.45 -19.38 2.40
CA PHE A 284 -3.70 -19.25 3.84
C PHE A 284 -2.50 -18.65 4.58
N LEU A 285 -1.29 -19.12 4.31
CA LEU A 285 -0.08 -18.58 4.93
C LEU A 285 0.07 -17.08 4.61
N PHE A 286 -0.19 -16.69 3.36
CA PHE A 286 -0.18 -15.27 2.97
C PHE A 286 -1.22 -14.49 3.76
N GLN A 287 -2.46 -14.99 3.80
CA GLN A 287 -3.54 -14.36 4.55
C GLN A 287 -3.15 -14.17 6.02
N ARG A 288 -2.58 -15.20 6.64
CA ARG A 288 -2.18 -15.17 8.05
C ARG A 288 -1.14 -14.08 8.32
N GLN A 289 -0.06 -14.05 7.54
CA GLN A 289 1.01 -13.05 7.73
C GLN A 289 0.49 -11.63 7.42
N TRP A 290 -0.27 -11.45 6.35
CA TRP A 290 -0.83 -10.14 6.01
C TRP A 290 -1.80 -9.63 7.08
N GLN A 291 -2.69 -10.47 7.60
CA GLN A 291 -3.61 -10.09 8.68
C GLN A 291 -2.87 -9.75 9.97
N TRP A 292 -1.74 -10.40 10.24
CA TRP A 292 -0.90 -10.04 11.37
C TRP A 292 -0.29 -8.64 11.21
N ILE A 293 0.30 -8.34 10.06
CA ILE A 293 0.83 -7.00 9.73
C ILE A 293 -0.27 -5.94 9.80
N ARG A 294 -1.43 -6.19 9.19
CA ARG A 294 -2.57 -5.25 9.21
C ARG A 294 -3.05 -4.96 10.63
N LYS A 295 -3.22 -6.00 11.45
CA LYS A 295 -3.60 -5.82 12.87
C LYS A 295 -2.55 -5.04 13.65
N TYR A 296 -1.28 -5.22 13.32
CA TYR A 296 -0.19 -4.48 13.95
C TYR A 296 -0.20 -3.00 13.55
N ALA A 297 -0.38 -2.70 12.26
CA ALA A 297 -0.56 -1.34 11.75
C ALA A 297 -1.73 -0.63 12.45
N GLN A 298 -2.88 -1.30 12.56
CA GLN A 298 -4.06 -0.76 13.25
C GLN A 298 -3.80 -0.45 14.73
N LYS A 299 -3.03 -1.28 15.45
CA LYS A 299 -2.64 -1.01 16.85
C LYS A 299 -1.78 0.26 16.98
N LEU A 300 -1.01 0.58 15.94
CA LEU A 300 -0.21 1.80 15.86
C LEU A 300 -0.99 2.98 15.28
N GLY A 301 -2.30 2.84 15.01
CA GLY A 301 -3.11 3.90 14.40
C GLY A 301 -2.81 4.14 12.91
N ILE A 302 -2.17 3.18 12.24
CA ILE A 302 -1.84 3.23 10.82
C ILE A 302 -2.90 2.45 10.03
N SER A 303 -3.55 3.12 9.10
CA SER A 303 -4.42 2.48 8.10
C SER A 303 -3.58 2.00 6.91
N ILE A 304 -3.99 0.91 6.26
CA ILE A 304 -3.37 0.44 5.02
C ILE A 304 -4.26 0.78 3.84
N MET A 305 -3.70 1.55 2.90
CA MET A 305 -4.28 1.87 1.61
C MET A 305 -3.79 0.87 0.56
N GLY A 306 -4.68 0.01 0.09
CA GLY A 306 -4.41 -0.88 -1.04
C GLY A 306 -4.56 -0.20 -2.39
N ASP A 307 -4.42 -1.00 -3.43
CA ASP A 307 -4.55 -0.57 -4.81
C ASP A 307 -5.19 -1.67 -5.65
N MET A 308 -6.21 -1.30 -6.42
CA MET A 308 -7.02 -2.21 -7.23
C MET A 308 -6.99 -1.73 -8.69
N PRO A 309 -6.25 -2.43 -9.58
CA PRO A 309 -6.33 -2.22 -11.02
C PRO A 309 -7.78 -2.34 -11.48
N ILE A 310 -8.30 -1.43 -12.30
CA ILE A 310 -9.70 -1.59 -12.76
C ILE A 310 -9.86 -2.91 -13.51
N TYR A 311 -8.94 -3.27 -14.40
CA TYR A 311 -8.99 -4.49 -15.21
C TYR A 311 -8.23 -5.65 -14.55
N VAL A 312 -8.45 -6.86 -15.09
CA VAL A 312 -7.75 -8.09 -14.71
C VAL A 312 -7.11 -8.72 -15.94
N GLY A 313 -6.06 -9.51 -15.78
CA GLY A 313 -5.38 -10.18 -16.89
C GLY A 313 -6.28 -11.20 -17.60
N TYR A 314 -6.10 -11.37 -18.92
CA TYR A 314 -6.87 -12.36 -19.70
C TYR A 314 -6.62 -13.79 -19.25
N HIS A 315 -5.34 -14.14 -19.06
CA HIS A 315 -4.93 -15.45 -18.59
C HIS A 315 -4.96 -15.53 -17.06
N SER A 316 -6.17 -15.49 -16.51
CA SER A 316 -6.43 -15.52 -15.06
C SER A 316 -7.64 -16.39 -14.75
N ALA A 317 -7.72 -16.85 -13.50
CA ALA A 317 -8.90 -17.52 -12.98
C ALA A 317 -10.14 -16.61 -13.01
N ASP A 318 -9.94 -15.30 -12.80
CA ASP A 318 -10.99 -14.29 -12.85
C ASP A 318 -11.77 -14.35 -14.17
N VAL A 319 -11.07 -14.41 -15.31
CA VAL A 319 -11.70 -14.45 -16.63
C VAL A 319 -12.16 -15.86 -16.99
N TRP A 320 -11.32 -16.87 -16.77
CA TRP A 320 -11.63 -18.25 -17.12
C TRP A 320 -12.89 -18.77 -16.39
N ALA A 321 -13.03 -18.48 -15.10
CA ALA A 321 -14.17 -18.92 -14.30
C ALA A 321 -15.41 -18.04 -14.46
N ASN A 322 -15.27 -16.79 -14.91
CA ASN A 322 -16.36 -15.80 -14.93
C ASN A 322 -16.60 -15.18 -16.32
N ARG A 323 -16.39 -15.93 -17.40
CA ARG A 323 -16.47 -15.46 -18.80
C ARG A 323 -17.64 -14.55 -19.15
N LYS A 324 -18.83 -14.80 -18.59
CA LYS A 324 -20.04 -13.99 -18.84
C LYS A 324 -19.90 -12.54 -18.38
N SER A 325 -18.94 -12.25 -17.51
CA SER A 325 -18.65 -10.91 -16.99
C SER A 325 -17.77 -10.09 -17.93
N PHE A 326 -17.27 -10.68 -19.03
CA PHE A 326 -16.30 -10.10 -19.94
C PHE A 326 -16.78 -10.14 -21.39
N LEU A 327 -16.33 -9.17 -22.20
CA LEU A 327 -16.64 -9.07 -23.62
C LEU A 327 -15.83 -10.07 -24.47
N LEU A 328 -16.19 -11.35 -24.34
CA LEU A 328 -15.56 -12.46 -25.06
C LEU A 328 -16.46 -12.96 -26.21
N ASP A 329 -15.84 -13.48 -27.27
CA ASP A 329 -16.55 -14.19 -28.33
C ASP A 329 -17.05 -15.57 -27.85
N LYS A 330 -17.79 -16.29 -28.71
CA LYS A 330 -18.30 -17.63 -28.39
C LYS A 330 -17.22 -18.66 -28.06
N ASN A 331 -15.99 -18.43 -28.49
CA ASN A 331 -14.85 -19.30 -28.23
C ASN A 331 -14.07 -18.86 -26.99
N GLY A 332 -14.43 -17.74 -26.38
CA GLY A 332 -13.77 -17.17 -25.21
C GLY A 332 -12.67 -16.15 -25.52
N PHE A 333 -12.46 -15.75 -26.76
CA PHE A 333 -11.43 -14.75 -27.12
C PHE A 333 -11.94 -13.32 -26.90
N PRO A 334 -11.14 -12.36 -26.39
CA PRO A 334 -11.60 -10.98 -26.22
C PRO A 334 -12.03 -10.36 -27.55
N THR A 335 -13.20 -9.72 -27.57
CA THR A 335 -13.66 -8.95 -28.74
C THR A 335 -13.08 -7.53 -28.76
N PHE A 336 -12.88 -6.98 -27.56
CA PHE A 336 -12.24 -5.70 -27.31
C PHE A 336 -11.29 -5.83 -26.13
N VAL A 337 -10.23 -5.03 -26.16
CA VAL A 337 -9.23 -4.94 -25.11
C VAL A 337 -9.10 -3.51 -24.59
N SER A 338 -8.58 -3.40 -23.38
CA SER A 338 -8.33 -2.16 -22.69
C SER A 338 -7.14 -1.39 -23.27
N GLY A 339 -7.21 -0.08 -23.08
CA GLY A 339 -6.15 0.86 -23.38
C GLY A 339 -6.59 2.27 -23.05
N VAL A 340 -5.78 3.24 -23.45
CA VAL A 340 -6.13 4.67 -23.41
C VAL A 340 -5.82 5.29 -24.76
N PRO A 341 -6.61 6.30 -25.19
CA PRO A 341 -6.23 7.10 -26.36
C PRO A 341 -4.92 7.87 -26.07
N PRO A 342 -4.31 8.50 -27.09
CA PRO A 342 -3.17 9.37 -26.87
C PRO A 342 -3.38 10.38 -25.74
N ASP A 343 -2.35 10.54 -24.90
CA ASP A 343 -2.31 11.45 -23.77
C ASP A 343 -0.92 12.09 -23.63
N ALA A 344 -0.71 12.84 -22.54
CA ALA A 344 0.56 13.52 -22.28
C ALA A 344 1.76 12.55 -22.07
N PHE A 345 1.51 11.28 -21.76
CA PHE A 345 2.54 10.26 -21.57
C PHE A 345 2.82 9.45 -22.83
N SER A 346 1.86 9.37 -23.76
CA SER A 346 2.01 8.62 -25.01
C SER A 346 1.28 9.26 -26.19
N GLU A 347 2.04 9.65 -27.21
CA GLU A 347 1.52 10.16 -28.50
C GLU A 347 0.64 9.13 -29.25
N THR A 348 0.80 7.84 -28.95
CA THR A 348 0.06 6.75 -29.62
C THR A 348 -1.00 6.10 -28.72
N GLY A 349 -1.18 6.63 -27.51
CA GLY A 349 -1.96 6.00 -26.45
C GLY A 349 -1.25 4.76 -25.90
N GLN A 350 -1.94 3.99 -25.08
CA GLN A 350 -1.38 2.77 -24.49
C GLN A 350 -2.35 1.62 -24.72
N LEU A 351 -1.83 0.50 -25.21
CA LEU A 351 -2.60 -0.72 -25.42
C LEU A 351 -2.24 -1.71 -24.30
N TRP A 352 -3.19 -1.92 -23.38
CA TRP A 352 -2.95 -2.73 -22.17
C TRP A 352 -3.36 -4.20 -22.33
N ASN A 353 -4.14 -4.52 -23.37
CA ASN A 353 -4.53 -5.89 -23.73
C ASN A 353 -5.36 -6.66 -22.69
N SER A 354 -5.87 -6.00 -21.64
CA SER A 354 -6.79 -6.65 -20.70
C SER A 354 -8.17 -6.80 -21.35
N PRO A 355 -8.91 -7.90 -21.07
CA PRO A 355 -10.29 -8.01 -21.51
C PRO A 355 -11.16 -6.95 -20.83
N LEU A 356 -12.15 -6.45 -21.58
CA LEU A 356 -13.11 -5.48 -21.07
C LEU A 356 -14.32 -6.18 -20.43
N TYR A 357 -14.92 -5.51 -19.45
CA TYR A 357 -16.12 -5.98 -18.77
C TYR A 357 -17.36 -5.90 -19.66
N ASP A 358 -18.22 -6.92 -19.59
CA ASP A 358 -19.59 -6.82 -20.06
C ASP A 358 -20.44 -6.21 -18.93
N TRP A 359 -20.39 -4.88 -18.82
CA TRP A 359 -21.11 -4.14 -17.77
C TRP A 359 -22.61 -4.38 -17.79
N LYS A 360 -23.19 -4.69 -18.95
CA LYS A 360 -24.62 -5.00 -19.07
C LYS A 360 -24.94 -6.36 -18.47
N ALA A 361 -24.10 -7.37 -18.73
CA ALA A 361 -24.23 -8.68 -18.11
C ALA A 361 -24.03 -8.61 -16.59
N MET A 362 -23.06 -7.81 -16.13
CA MET A 362 -22.83 -7.58 -14.70
C MET A 362 -23.99 -6.83 -14.03
N GLU A 363 -24.57 -5.82 -14.67
CA GLU A 363 -25.73 -5.12 -14.09
C GLU A 363 -26.91 -6.07 -13.89
N ALA A 364 -27.13 -7.01 -14.83
CA ALA A 364 -28.20 -8.00 -14.76
C ALA A 364 -28.07 -8.99 -13.58
N ASP A 365 -26.86 -9.21 -13.05
CA ASP A 365 -26.61 -10.05 -11.87
C ASP A 365 -26.36 -9.26 -10.57
N GLY A 366 -26.55 -7.93 -10.62
CA GLY A 366 -26.31 -7.04 -9.49
C GLY A 366 -24.83 -6.81 -9.19
N PHE A 367 -23.97 -6.90 -10.20
CA PHE A 367 -22.52 -6.70 -10.11
C PHE A 367 -21.83 -7.71 -9.17
N SER A 368 -22.29 -8.97 -9.21
CA SER A 368 -21.91 -9.99 -8.22
C SER A 368 -20.40 -10.25 -8.18
N TRP A 369 -19.73 -10.23 -9.33
CA TRP A 369 -18.28 -10.40 -9.47
C TRP A 369 -17.52 -9.27 -8.77
N TRP A 370 -17.91 -8.01 -9.03
CA TRP A 370 -17.28 -6.84 -8.40
C TRP A 370 -17.54 -6.77 -6.91
N ILE A 371 -18.73 -7.16 -6.43
CA ILE A 371 -19.02 -7.25 -4.99
C ILE A 371 -18.06 -8.22 -4.31
N LYS A 372 -17.78 -9.38 -4.91
CA LYS A 372 -16.80 -10.35 -4.37
C LYS A 372 -15.39 -9.75 -4.32
N ARG A 373 -14.97 -9.07 -5.40
CA ARG A 373 -13.67 -8.39 -5.49
C ARG A 373 -13.51 -7.30 -4.42
N ILE A 374 -14.54 -6.51 -4.18
CA ILE A 374 -14.55 -5.47 -3.14
C ILE A 374 -14.51 -6.09 -1.74
N LYS A 375 -15.26 -7.17 -1.49
CA LYS A 375 -15.16 -7.90 -0.21
C LYS A 375 -13.76 -8.41 0.06
N ARG A 376 -13.08 -8.91 -0.98
CA ARG A 376 -11.68 -9.33 -0.89
C ARG A 376 -10.75 -8.15 -0.58
N ALA A 377 -10.93 -7.01 -1.24
CA ALA A 377 -10.15 -5.82 -0.95
C ALA A 377 -10.35 -5.31 0.50
N LEU A 378 -11.58 -5.32 1.02
CA LEU A 378 -11.87 -4.93 2.41
C LEU A 378 -11.28 -5.91 3.44
N ASP A 379 -11.11 -7.18 3.06
CA ASP A 379 -10.40 -8.16 3.88
C ASP A 379 -8.89 -7.86 3.93
N LEU A 380 -8.32 -7.23 2.90
CA LEU A 380 -6.89 -6.88 2.86
C LEU A 380 -6.57 -5.47 3.36
N TYR A 381 -7.44 -4.49 3.09
CA TYR A 381 -7.12 -3.07 3.21
C TYR A 381 -8.19 -2.30 4.00
N ASP A 382 -7.80 -1.19 4.61
CA ASP A 382 -8.73 -0.29 5.31
C ASP A 382 -9.37 0.71 4.34
N GLU A 383 -8.63 1.08 3.30
CA GLU A 383 -9.05 1.88 2.15
C GLU A 383 -8.28 1.40 0.91
N PHE A 384 -8.74 1.73 -0.30
CA PHE A 384 -8.02 1.34 -1.51
C PHE A 384 -8.25 2.31 -2.66
N ARG A 385 -7.20 2.46 -3.46
CA ARG A 385 -7.27 3.15 -4.75
C ARG A 385 -7.92 2.24 -5.78
N ILE A 386 -8.81 2.79 -6.61
CA ILE A 386 -9.19 2.15 -7.87
C ILE A 386 -8.43 2.87 -8.97
N ASP A 387 -7.45 2.17 -9.53
CA ASP A 387 -6.67 2.62 -10.68
C ASP A 387 -7.56 2.73 -11.92
N HIS A 388 -7.34 3.74 -12.74
CA HIS A 388 -8.14 4.07 -13.92
C HIS A 388 -9.64 4.18 -13.62
N PHE A 389 -9.99 4.85 -12.51
CA PHE A 389 -11.37 5.03 -12.04
C PHE A 389 -12.30 5.56 -13.13
N ARG A 390 -11.75 6.41 -14.02
CA ARG A 390 -12.48 7.00 -15.14
C ARG A 390 -13.19 5.98 -16.04
N GLY A 391 -12.67 4.74 -16.11
CA GLY A 391 -13.30 3.62 -16.81
C GLY A 391 -14.70 3.26 -16.31
N LEU A 392 -15.05 3.64 -15.08
CA LEU A 392 -16.39 3.45 -14.50
C LEU A 392 -17.41 4.48 -15.00
N ALA A 393 -16.95 5.64 -15.51
CA ALA A 393 -17.81 6.60 -16.22
C ALA A 393 -17.82 6.31 -17.73
N GLY A 394 -16.63 6.18 -18.31
CA GLY A 394 -16.43 5.77 -19.69
C GLY A 394 -15.04 5.16 -19.91
N PHE A 395 -14.97 4.09 -20.68
CA PHE A 395 -13.74 3.35 -20.95
C PHE A 395 -13.42 3.31 -22.44
N TRP A 396 -12.13 3.28 -22.76
CA TRP A 396 -11.65 3.17 -24.13
C TRP A 396 -11.57 1.69 -24.53
N ALA A 397 -12.29 1.34 -25.60
CA ALA A 397 -12.39 -0.03 -26.09
C ALA A 397 -11.70 -0.15 -27.45
N VAL A 398 -10.62 -0.92 -27.51
CA VAL A 398 -9.83 -1.16 -28.72
C VAL A 398 -10.18 -2.55 -29.28
N PRO A 399 -10.44 -2.72 -30.59
CA PRO A 399 -10.60 -4.04 -31.19
C PRO A 399 -9.39 -4.94 -30.90
N SER A 400 -9.62 -6.21 -30.54
CA SER A 400 -8.57 -7.13 -30.08
C SER A 400 -7.49 -7.44 -31.14
N ASP A 401 -7.79 -7.24 -32.42
CA ASP A 401 -6.87 -7.45 -33.54
C ASP A 401 -6.00 -6.21 -33.84
N ALA A 402 -6.31 -5.06 -33.24
CA ALA A 402 -5.55 -3.84 -33.40
C ALA A 402 -4.15 -3.94 -32.77
N LYS A 403 -3.19 -3.22 -33.35
CA LYS A 403 -1.80 -3.15 -32.86
C LYS A 403 -1.48 -1.89 -32.09
N VAL A 404 -2.38 -0.90 -32.13
CA VAL A 404 -2.21 0.42 -31.50
C VAL A 404 -3.52 0.86 -30.88
N ALA A 405 -3.44 1.66 -29.81
CA ALA A 405 -4.61 2.09 -29.06
C ALA A 405 -5.46 3.15 -29.81
N LEU A 406 -4.90 3.81 -30.82
CA LEU A 406 -5.56 4.84 -31.64
C LEU A 406 -6.90 4.42 -32.26
N VAL A 407 -7.09 3.12 -32.54
CA VAL A 407 -8.28 2.60 -33.26
C VAL A 407 -9.40 2.19 -32.29
N GLY A 408 -9.42 2.74 -31.08
CA GLY A 408 -10.48 2.48 -30.10
C GLY A 408 -11.68 3.43 -30.20
N SER A 409 -12.62 3.23 -29.29
CA SER A 409 -13.79 4.10 -29.12
C SER A 409 -14.18 4.18 -27.65
N TRP A 410 -14.69 5.34 -27.23
CA TRP A 410 -15.24 5.51 -25.88
C TRP A 410 -16.56 4.75 -25.74
N ARG A 411 -16.70 3.98 -24.67
CA ARG A 411 -17.92 3.29 -24.26
C ARG A 411 -18.34 3.73 -22.87
N ALA A 412 -19.65 3.78 -22.63
CA ALA A 412 -20.18 4.13 -21.32
C ALA A 412 -19.90 3.02 -20.30
N GLY A 413 -19.34 3.41 -19.15
CA GLY A 413 -19.24 2.55 -17.96
C GLY A 413 -20.54 2.51 -17.17
N PRO A 414 -20.58 1.79 -16.03
CA PRO A 414 -21.80 1.53 -15.28
C PRO A 414 -22.23 2.70 -14.36
N ARG A 415 -21.35 3.67 -14.07
CA ARG A 415 -21.66 4.90 -13.32
C ARG A 415 -22.29 4.61 -11.94
N ASN A 416 -23.33 5.35 -11.55
CA ASN A 416 -23.89 5.30 -10.20
C ASN A 416 -24.51 3.93 -9.84
N SER A 417 -25.15 3.23 -10.79
CA SER A 417 -25.83 1.95 -10.48
C SER A 417 -24.86 0.89 -9.95
N PHE A 418 -23.61 0.94 -10.40
CA PHE A 418 -22.52 0.14 -9.86
C PHE A 418 -22.26 0.42 -8.38
N PHE A 419 -22.04 1.69 -8.01
CA PHE A 419 -21.75 2.07 -6.63
C PHE A 419 -22.94 1.88 -5.71
N ASP A 420 -24.16 2.11 -6.19
CA ASP A 420 -25.38 1.83 -5.43
C ASP A 420 -25.48 0.35 -5.06
N ALA A 421 -25.18 -0.55 -6.00
CA ALA A 421 -25.14 -1.99 -5.76
C ALA A 421 -24.01 -2.39 -4.80
N LEU A 422 -22.81 -1.80 -4.95
CA LEU A 422 -21.69 -2.03 -4.03
C LEU A 422 -22.05 -1.60 -2.61
N PHE A 423 -22.48 -0.36 -2.40
CA PHE A 423 -22.78 0.18 -1.07
C PHE A 423 -23.94 -0.58 -0.41
N LYS A 424 -24.92 -1.05 -1.19
CA LYS A 424 -25.99 -1.92 -0.70
C LYS A 424 -25.45 -3.27 -0.20
N ALA A 425 -24.44 -3.83 -0.86
CA ALA A 425 -23.93 -5.17 -0.57
C ALA A 425 -22.83 -5.22 0.51
N VAL A 426 -21.99 -4.19 0.58
CA VAL A 426 -20.82 -4.16 1.49
C VAL A 426 -20.81 -2.99 2.48
N GLY A 427 -21.79 -2.09 2.39
CA GLY A 427 -21.83 -0.87 3.20
C GLY A 427 -20.89 0.21 2.65
N ARG A 428 -20.57 1.19 3.50
CA ARG A 428 -19.70 2.30 3.14
C ARG A 428 -18.26 1.82 2.99
N ILE A 429 -17.62 2.20 1.89
CA ILE A 429 -16.23 1.84 1.56
C ILE A 429 -15.43 3.11 1.25
N ASN A 430 -14.16 3.11 1.65
CA ASN A 430 -13.23 4.22 1.41
C ASN A 430 -12.47 3.95 0.11
N ILE A 431 -13.01 4.45 -1.00
CA ILE A 431 -12.39 4.38 -2.32
C ILE A 431 -11.65 5.68 -2.59
N ILE A 432 -10.41 5.60 -3.07
CA ILE A 432 -9.70 6.73 -3.67
C ILE A 432 -9.80 6.55 -5.19
N ALA A 433 -10.26 7.58 -5.91
CA ALA A 433 -10.34 7.56 -7.35
C ALA A 433 -8.98 7.98 -7.94
N GLU A 434 -8.34 7.09 -8.69
CA GLU A 434 -7.28 7.51 -9.61
C GLU A 434 -7.94 8.19 -10.82
N ASP A 435 -7.89 9.52 -10.81
CA ASP A 435 -8.46 10.40 -11.83
C ASP A 435 -7.39 11.29 -12.47
N LEU A 436 -6.26 10.69 -12.88
CA LEU A 436 -5.20 11.39 -13.61
C LEU A 436 -5.43 11.37 -15.13
N GLY A 437 -4.67 12.21 -15.84
CA GLY A 437 -4.77 12.36 -17.29
C GLY A 437 -5.93 13.25 -17.74
N VAL A 438 -6.44 13.03 -18.95
CA VAL A 438 -7.55 13.82 -19.49
C VAL A 438 -8.89 13.32 -18.91
N ILE A 439 -9.36 14.04 -17.89
CA ILE A 439 -10.61 13.75 -17.18
C ILE A 439 -11.77 14.58 -17.73
N THR A 440 -12.91 13.92 -17.93
CA THR A 440 -14.15 14.51 -18.42
C THR A 440 -15.09 14.84 -17.26
N GLU A 441 -16.00 15.80 -17.45
CA GLU A 441 -16.93 16.27 -16.41
C GLU A 441 -17.77 15.13 -15.79
N ASP A 442 -18.15 14.12 -16.57
CA ASP A 442 -18.91 12.96 -16.08
C ASP A 442 -18.11 12.10 -15.09
N VAL A 443 -16.79 12.04 -15.22
CA VAL A 443 -15.90 11.36 -14.25
C VAL A 443 -15.85 12.15 -12.95
N VAL A 444 -15.71 13.49 -13.04
CA VAL A 444 -15.72 14.38 -11.85
C VAL A 444 -17.05 14.27 -11.11
N GLN A 445 -18.17 14.27 -11.83
CA GLN A 445 -19.50 14.12 -11.26
C GLN A 445 -19.70 12.75 -10.60
N LEU A 446 -19.26 11.66 -11.25
CA LEU A 446 -19.32 10.31 -10.69
C LEU A 446 -18.48 10.19 -9.41
N ARG A 447 -17.26 10.75 -9.41
CA ARG A 447 -16.40 10.77 -8.23
C ARG A 447 -17.06 11.54 -7.08
N LYS A 448 -17.59 12.74 -7.35
CA LYS A 448 -18.24 13.59 -6.35
C LYS A 448 -19.55 12.99 -5.84
N SER A 449 -20.32 12.29 -6.69
CA SER A 449 -21.59 11.66 -6.27
C SER A 449 -21.39 10.56 -5.23
N ILE A 450 -20.25 9.87 -5.26
CA ILE A 450 -19.91 8.81 -4.30
C ILE A 450 -19.04 9.32 -3.13
N GLY A 451 -18.63 10.59 -3.15
CA GLY A 451 -17.75 11.18 -2.14
C GLY A 451 -16.35 10.56 -2.10
N ALA A 452 -15.82 10.14 -3.26
CA ALA A 452 -14.48 9.60 -3.38
C ALA A 452 -13.46 10.75 -3.58
N PRO A 453 -12.35 10.78 -2.83
CA PRO A 453 -11.27 11.72 -3.09
C PRO A 453 -10.61 11.39 -4.42
N GLY A 454 -10.32 12.43 -5.19
CA GLY A 454 -9.48 12.33 -6.39
C GLY A 454 -8.00 12.41 -6.02
N MET A 455 -7.15 12.55 -7.03
CA MET A 455 -5.70 12.66 -6.87
C MET A 455 -5.17 14.01 -7.38
N ALA A 456 -4.15 14.53 -6.71
CA ALA A 456 -3.25 15.56 -7.24
C ALA A 456 -1.82 15.04 -7.18
N VAL A 457 -1.01 15.28 -8.21
CA VAL A 457 0.39 14.84 -8.26
C VAL A 457 1.25 16.04 -8.57
N LEU A 458 2.07 16.49 -7.61
CA LEU A 458 2.81 17.73 -7.72
C LEU A 458 3.79 17.75 -8.90
N GLN A 459 4.35 16.61 -9.29
CA GLN A 459 5.20 16.53 -10.49
C GLN A 459 4.48 16.89 -11.80
N PHE A 460 3.15 16.92 -11.82
CA PHE A 460 2.35 17.37 -12.97
C PHE A 460 1.88 18.83 -12.85
N ALA A 461 2.19 19.52 -11.75
CA ALA A 461 1.65 20.85 -11.44
C ALA A 461 2.27 21.99 -12.25
N PHE A 462 3.51 21.83 -12.70
CA PHE A 462 4.32 22.95 -13.19
C PHE A 462 4.37 23.06 -14.72
N GLY A 463 3.69 22.16 -15.44
CA GLY A 463 3.42 22.29 -16.86
C GLY A 463 2.07 22.99 -17.11
N GLY A 464 1.97 23.82 -18.15
CA GLY A 464 0.73 24.50 -18.52
C GLY A 464 0.50 25.84 -17.80
N GLY A 465 -0.75 26.10 -17.39
CA GLY A 465 -1.19 27.38 -16.81
C GLY A 465 -1.47 27.34 -15.31
N SER A 466 -1.86 28.48 -14.73
CA SER A 466 -2.27 28.60 -13.32
C SER A 466 -3.60 27.92 -13.00
N ASP A 467 -4.29 27.37 -13.98
CA ASP A 467 -5.49 26.55 -13.84
C ASP A 467 -5.16 25.05 -13.76
N ASN A 468 -3.88 24.66 -13.77
CA ASN A 468 -3.46 23.27 -13.63
C ASN A 468 -3.99 22.68 -12.29
N PRO A 469 -4.78 21.59 -12.32
CA PRO A 469 -5.44 21.04 -11.13
C PRO A 469 -4.48 20.44 -10.10
N HIS A 470 -3.21 20.23 -10.46
CA HIS A 470 -2.18 19.70 -9.58
C HIS A 470 -1.40 20.80 -8.82
N LEU A 471 -1.66 22.09 -9.10
CA LEU A 471 -1.10 23.19 -8.31
C LEU A 471 -1.79 23.28 -6.94
N PRO A 472 -1.03 23.49 -5.85
CA PRO A 472 -1.60 23.53 -4.49
C PRO A 472 -2.80 24.46 -4.27
N HIS A 473 -2.86 25.62 -4.92
CA HIS A 473 -4.00 26.54 -4.78
C HIS A 473 -5.26 26.06 -5.52
N ASN A 474 -5.17 25.04 -6.36
CA ASN A 474 -6.29 24.41 -7.07
C ASN A 474 -6.75 23.08 -6.44
N HIS A 475 -6.08 22.63 -5.37
CA HIS A 475 -6.47 21.40 -4.67
C HIS A 475 -7.81 21.53 -3.94
N GLU A 476 -8.53 20.41 -3.81
CA GLU A 476 -9.76 20.29 -3.04
C GLU A 476 -9.50 19.57 -1.70
N MET A 477 -10.37 19.77 -0.69
CA MET A 477 -10.25 19.04 0.58
C MET A 477 -10.43 17.53 0.40
N ASP A 478 -11.37 17.10 -0.45
CA ASP A 478 -11.62 15.69 -0.77
C ASP A 478 -10.69 15.21 -1.88
N GLN A 479 -9.40 15.15 -1.56
CA GLN A 479 -8.34 14.76 -2.48
C GLN A 479 -7.18 14.11 -1.72
N VAL A 480 -6.41 13.30 -2.44
CA VAL A 480 -5.11 12.80 -2.02
C VAL A 480 -4.03 13.48 -2.85
N VAL A 481 -3.15 14.25 -2.22
CA VAL A 481 -2.01 14.88 -2.89
C VAL A 481 -0.77 13.99 -2.77
N TYR A 482 -0.05 13.80 -3.87
CA TYR A 482 1.18 13.04 -3.97
C TYR A 482 2.33 13.97 -4.38
N THR A 483 3.54 13.72 -3.88
CA THR A 483 4.77 14.27 -4.52
C THR A 483 4.91 13.69 -5.92
N GLY A 484 4.90 12.36 -6.00
CA GLY A 484 4.86 11.51 -7.18
C GLY A 484 4.20 10.18 -6.82
N THR A 485 3.83 9.39 -7.82
CA THR A 485 3.35 8.01 -7.65
C THR A 485 4.47 7.02 -7.95
N HIS A 486 4.16 5.72 -8.01
CA HIS A 486 5.11 4.68 -8.42
C HIS A 486 5.45 4.72 -9.92
N ASP A 487 4.60 5.36 -10.75
CA ASP A 487 4.83 5.55 -12.20
C ASP A 487 5.69 6.78 -12.51
N ASN A 488 5.79 7.69 -11.55
CA ASN A 488 6.63 8.87 -11.65
C ASN A 488 8.10 8.53 -11.38
N ASP A 489 8.98 9.41 -11.83
CA ASP A 489 10.35 9.40 -11.30
C ASP A 489 10.32 9.86 -9.83
N THR A 490 11.40 9.61 -9.10
CA THR A 490 11.69 10.28 -7.83
C THR A 490 11.66 11.80 -8.03
N VAL A 491 11.37 12.59 -6.98
CA VAL A 491 11.38 14.05 -7.10
C VAL A 491 12.77 14.56 -7.53
N LEU A 492 13.85 13.99 -7.01
CA LEU A 492 15.20 14.37 -7.41
C LEU A 492 15.47 14.02 -8.88
N GLY A 493 15.11 12.81 -9.32
CA GLY A 493 15.24 12.40 -10.72
C GLY A 493 14.39 13.25 -11.67
N TRP A 494 13.15 13.53 -11.30
CA TRP A 494 12.26 14.46 -12.02
C TRP A 494 12.90 15.84 -12.14
N TRP A 495 13.38 16.41 -11.04
CA TRP A 495 14.02 17.73 -11.03
C TRP A 495 15.26 17.79 -11.91
N GLN A 496 16.11 16.76 -11.85
CA GLN A 496 17.32 16.70 -12.69
C GLN A 496 16.99 16.69 -14.18
N ASN A 497 15.93 15.99 -14.57
CA ASN A 497 15.51 15.84 -15.96
C ASN A 497 14.51 16.91 -16.44
N LEU A 498 14.04 17.80 -15.56
CA LEU A 498 13.04 18.82 -15.88
C LEU A 498 13.63 19.89 -16.83
N PRO A 499 12.91 20.31 -17.89
CA PRO A 499 13.33 21.40 -18.77
C PRO A 499 13.54 22.71 -18.00
N GLU A 500 14.50 23.52 -18.43
CA GLU A 500 14.89 24.76 -17.72
C GLU A 500 13.73 25.77 -17.60
N GLU A 501 12.85 25.85 -18.60
CA GLU A 501 11.68 26.73 -18.54
C GLU A 501 10.66 26.28 -17.48
N GLU A 502 10.48 24.97 -17.30
CA GLU A 502 9.61 24.43 -16.24
C GLU A 502 10.27 24.58 -14.86
N LYS A 503 11.60 24.43 -14.74
CA LYS A 503 12.32 24.72 -13.49
C LYS A 503 12.12 26.15 -13.02
N LYS A 504 12.12 27.14 -13.92
CA LYS A 504 11.81 28.53 -13.58
C LYS A 504 10.39 28.69 -13.04
N ILE A 505 9.42 27.94 -13.57
CA ILE A 505 8.04 27.94 -13.06
C ILE A 505 7.99 27.34 -11.66
N VAL A 506 8.67 26.21 -11.43
CA VAL A 506 8.80 25.60 -10.10
C VAL A 506 9.39 26.59 -9.10
N ILE A 507 10.53 27.22 -9.40
CA ILE A 507 11.19 28.19 -8.51
C ILE A 507 10.30 29.43 -8.28
N LYS A 508 9.59 29.89 -9.30
CA LYS A 508 8.65 31.01 -9.14
C LYS A 508 7.50 30.66 -8.18
N TYR A 509 7.02 29.42 -8.20
CA TYR A 509 5.96 28.96 -7.32
C TYR A 509 6.47 28.57 -5.92
N LEU A 510 7.66 27.97 -5.86
CA LEU A 510 8.36 27.48 -4.67
C LEU A 510 9.78 28.08 -4.64
N PRO A 511 9.95 29.33 -4.18
CA PRO A 511 11.26 29.98 -4.16
C PRO A 511 12.34 29.20 -3.37
N GLU A 512 11.94 28.40 -2.38
CA GLU A 512 12.82 27.55 -1.59
C GLU A 512 13.50 26.44 -2.42
N ALA A 513 12.93 26.05 -3.56
CA ALA A 513 13.47 25.02 -4.45
C ALA A 513 14.87 25.38 -5.02
N GLU A 514 15.24 26.66 -5.03
CA GLU A 514 16.55 27.13 -5.51
C GLU A 514 17.68 26.85 -4.49
N ASN A 515 17.34 26.76 -3.20
CA ASN A 515 18.33 26.78 -2.10
C ASN A 515 18.27 25.57 -1.18
N ILE A 516 17.24 24.71 -1.30
CA ILE A 516 16.98 23.57 -0.42
C ILE A 516 16.86 22.28 -1.25
N ASP A 517 17.00 21.13 -0.57
CA ASP A 517 16.62 19.82 -1.10
C ASP A 517 15.20 19.85 -1.72
N ILE A 518 15.15 19.66 -3.05
CA ILE A 518 13.91 19.69 -3.83
C ILE A 518 12.91 18.62 -3.37
N SER A 519 13.38 17.47 -2.92
CA SER A 519 12.53 16.36 -2.43
C SER A 519 11.77 16.82 -1.19
N TRP A 520 12.47 17.39 -0.21
CA TRP A 520 11.85 17.91 1.00
C TRP A 520 11.02 19.18 0.76
N THR A 521 11.34 19.98 -0.26
CA THR A 521 10.52 21.12 -0.68
C THR A 521 9.17 20.64 -1.23
N MET A 522 9.18 19.62 -2.09
CA MET A 522 7.96 19.00 -2.62
C MET A 522 7.16 18.26 -1.55
N ILE A 523 7.82 17.55 -0.62
CA ILE A 523 7.17 16.95 0.56
C ILE A 523 6.45 18.03 1.38
N THR A 524 7.15 19.12 1.71
CA THR A 524 6.57 20.24 2.47
C THR A 524 5.36 20.84 1.75
N THR A 525 5.44 20.98 0.43
CA THR A 525 4.35 21.48 -0.42
C THR A 525 3.15 20.53 -0.42
N ALA A 526 3.38 19.21 -0.49
CA ALA A 526 2.30 18.22 -0.39
C ALA A 526 1.63 18.26 0.99
N LEU A 527 2.42 18.42 2.06
CA LEU A 527 1.90 18.49 3.43
C LEU A 527 1.14 19.80 3.70
N SER A 528 1.52 20.93 3.09
CA SER A 528 0.85 22.22 3.27
C SER A 528 -0.50 22.33 2.52
N SER A 529 -0.71 21.48 1.50
CA SER A 529 -1.95 21.39 0.71
C SER A 529 -3.24 21.33 1.56
N VAL A 530 -4.35 21.82 1.03
CA VAL A 530 -5.69 21.66 1.62
C VAL A 530 -6.23 20.22 1.54
N ALA A 531 -5.67 19.39 0.66
CA ALA A 531 -6.03 17.98 0.51
C ALA A 531 -5.95 17.24 1.85
N ARG A 532 -7.00 16.49 2.19
CA ARG A 532 -7.10 15.79 3.48
C ARG A 532 -6.05 14.71 3.65
N THR A 533 -5.58 14.09 2.57
CA THR A 533 -4.50 13.09 2.63
C THR A 533 -3.31 13.58 1.81
N SER A 534 -2.12 13.53 2.40
CA SER A 534 -0.86 13.72 1.67
C SER A 534 -0.07 12.42 1.66
N MET A 535 0.41 12.03 0.49
CA MET A 535 1.19 10.82 0.31
C MET A 535 2.57 11.17 -0.25
N VAL A 536 3.60 10.58 0.31
CA VAL A 536 4.99 10.75 -0.15
C VAL A 536 5.60 9.40 -0.46
N THR A 537 6.48 9.33 -1.45
CA THR A 537 7.18 8.07 -1.73
C THR A 537 8.34 7.89 -0.75
N MET A 538 8.68 6.65 -0.40
CA MET A 538 9.85 6.39 0.44
C MET A 538 11.15 6.86 -0.24
N GLN A 539 11.22 6.81 -1.56
CA GLN A 539 12.35 7.31 -2.34
C GLN A 539 12.58 8.81 -2.13
N ASP A 540 11.51 9.61 -2.09
CA ASP A 540 11.60 11.06 -1.87
C ASP A 540 12.05 11.39 -0.44
N ILE A 541 11.60 10.63 0.55
CA ILE A 541 12.06 10.76 1.95
C ILE A 541 13.56 10.51 2.05
N LEU A 542 14.05 9.51 1.32
CA LEU A 542 15.47 9.15 1.24
C LEU A 542 16.28 10.05 0.31
N GLY A 543 15.65 10.98 -0.42
CA GLY A 543 16.31 11.88 -1.37
C GLY A 543 17.02 11.16 -2.52
N LEU A 544 16.46 10.05 -3.01
CA LEU A 544 17.08 9.22 -4.06
C LEU A 544 16.78 9.75 -5.47
N ASP A 545 17.67 9.45 -6.42
CA ASP A 545 17.55 9.84 -7.83
C ASP A 545 16.80 8.78 -8.68
N SER A 546 16.80 8.95 -10.01
CA SER A 546 16.12 8.05 -10.95
C SER A 546 16.54 6.58 -10.87
N SER A 547 17.67 6.24 -10.23
CA SER A 547 18.03 4.83 -9.99
C SER A 547 17.10 4.13 -8.99
N ALA A 548 16.29 4.89 -8.25
CA ALA A 548 15.30 4.40 -7.31
C ALA A 548 13.86 4.41 -7.85
N ARG A 549 13.65 4.80 -9.11
CA ARG A 549 12.33 4.81 -9.75
C ARG A 549 11.70 3.42 -9.71
N MET A 550 10.42 3.35 -9.31
CA MET A 550 9.72 2.07 -9.16
C MET A 550 9.25 1.53 -10.51
N ASN A 551 8.62 2.36 -11.33
CA ASN A 551 8.15 1.99 -12.66
C ASN A 551 8.35 3.12 -13.67
N THR A 552 8.71 2.76 -14.90
CA THR A 552 8.64 3.62 -16.08
C THR A 552 7.54 3.08 -16.98
N PRO A 553 6.36 3.75 -17.06
CA PRO A 553 5.26 3.30 -17.89
C PRO A 553 5.67 2.99 -19.33
N ALA A 554 4.99 2.03 -19.94
CA ALA A 554 5.26 1.53 -21.30
C ALA A 554 6.64 0.87 -21.52
N THR A 555 7.40 0.54 -20.47
CA THR A 555 8.64 -0.25 -20.58
C THR A 555 8.46 -1.67 -20.02
N GLN A 556 9.13 -2.66 -20.63
CA GLN A 556 8.98 -4.09 -20.26
C GLN A 556 10.11 -4.64 -19.38
N LYS A 557 11.12 -3.84 -19.03
CA LYS A 557 12.30 -4.31 -18.29
C LYS A 557 12.77 -3.27 -17.28
N GLY A 558 13.20 -3.74 -16.11
CA GLY A 558 13.81 -2.90 -15.08
C GLY A 558 12.84 -2.30 -14.05
N ASN A 559 11.54 -2.56 -14.17
CA ASN A 559 10.51 -2.04 -13.27
C ASN A 559 10.26 -2.95 -12.07
N TRP A 560 9.72 -2.39 -10.98
CA TRP A 560 9.26 -3.09 -9.77
C TRP A 560 10.37 -3.67 -8.88
N ARG A 561 11.62 -3.33 -9.20
CA ARG A 561 12.81 -3.95 -8.60
C ARG A 561 13.45 -3.12 -7.50
N TRP A 562 13.06 -1.87 -7.33
CA TRP A 562 13.67 -0.99 -6.33
C TRP A 562 13.43 -1.52 -4.91
N ARG A 563 14.49 -1.44 -4.09
CA ARG A 563 14.47 -1.77 -2.67
C ARG A 563 15.23 -0.72 -1.87
N ILE A 564 14.89 -0.58 -0.59
CA ILE A 564 15.67 0.20 0.35
C ILE A 564 17.10 -0.40 0.40
N PRO A 565 18.15 0.42 0.22
CA PRO A 565 19.53 -0.06 0.28
C PRO A 565 19.84 -0.80 1.59
N SER A 566 20.60 -1.90 1.52
CA SER A 566 20.94 -2.73 2.69
C SER A 566 21.66 -1.94 3.79
N SER A 567 22.37 -0.86 3.44
CA SER A 567 23.07 0.04 4.36
C SER A 567 22.15 0.96 5.18
N ILE A 568 20.85 1.07 4.85
CA ILE A 568 19.91 2.02 5.48
C ILE A 568 18.92 1.23 6.32
N GLY A 569 18.95 1.39 7.65
CA GLY A 569 17.93 0.81 8.54
C GLY A 569 16.92 1.81 9.03
N PHE A 570 15.71 1.37 9.34
CA PHE A 570 14.68 2.25 9.89
C PHE A 570 15.14 2.93 11.19
N ASP A 571 15.94 2.25 12.02
CA ASP A 571 16.57 2.85 13.21
C ASP A 571 17.50 4.04 12.86
N SER A 572 18.16 3.98 11.70
CA SER A 572 19.04 5.06 11.22
C SER A 572 18.29 6.25 10.61
N LEU A 573 16.98 6.10 10.33
CA LEU A 573 16.12 7.12 9.73
C LEU A 573 15.39 7.99 10.77
N SER A 574 15.95 8.09 11.98
CA SER A 574 15.46 8.96 13.05
C SER A 574 15.45 10.45 12.65
N PRO A 575 16.45 11.00 11.92
CA PRO A 575 16.41 12.38 11.45
C PRO A 575 15.25 12.65 10.49
N GLU A 576 15.01 11.78 9.52
CA GLU A 576 13.92 11.87 8.55
C GLU A 576 12.56 11.75 9.24
N ALA A 577 12.42 10.82 10.19
CA ALA A 577 11.20 10.68 11.00
C ALA A 577 10.91 11.95 11.81
N THR A 578 11.94 12.53 12.44
CA THR A 578 11.79 13.77 13.23
C THR A 578 11.38 14.94 12.35
N LYS A 579 12.05 15.12 11.21
CA LYS A 579 11.74 16.17 10.23
C LYS A 579 10.31 16.03 9.69
N LEU A 580 9.89 14.81 9.34
CA LEU A 580 8.53 14.55 8.89
C LEU A 580 7.53 14.88 9.99
N LYS A 581 7.77 14.42 11.23
CA LYS A 581 6.91 14.67 12.38
C LYS A 581 6.68 16.15 12.66
N GLU A 582 7.74 16.96 12.60
CA GLU A 582 7.67 18.42 12.76
C GLU A 582 6.78 19.06 11.68
N LEU A 583 6.95 18.65 10.41
CA LEU A 583 6.11 19.12 9.31
C LEU A 583 4.65 18.67 9.48
N LEU A 584 4.41 17.43 9.92
CA LEU A 584 3.06 16.94 10.19
C LEU A 584 2.39 17.70 11.34
N ALA A 585 3.12 18.07 12.39
CA ALA A 585 2.60 18.92 13.46
C ALA A 585 2.24 20.31 12.92
N LEU A 586 3.13 20.92 12.15
CA LEU A 586 2.94 22.25 11.58
C LEU A 586 1.69 22.34 10.69
N TYR A 587 1.46 21.32 9.86
CA TYR A 587 0.33 21.29 8.92
C TYR A 587 -0.90 20.49 9.41
N ASN A 588 -0.92 20.16 10.71
CA ASN A 588 -1.99 19.44 11.41
C ASN A 588 -2.39 18.12 10.74
N ARG A 589 -1.45 17.18 10.64
CA ARG A 589 -1.61 15.87 9.96
C ARG A 589 -1.25 14.65 10.82
N GLN A 590 -1.00 14.86 12.12
CA GLN A 590 -0.69 13.80 13.08
C GLN A 590 -1.94 13.05 13.53
#